data_AF-A0A7S0M145-F1
#
_entry.id   AF-A0A7S0M145-F1
#
_cell.length_a   1.000
_cell.length_b   1.000
_cell.length_c   1.000
_cell.angle_alpha   90.00
_cell.angle_beta   90.00
_cell.angle_gamma   90.00
#
_symmetry.space_group_name_H-M   'P 1'
#
loop_
_entity.id
_entity.type
_entity.pdbx_description
1 polymer ?
#
loop_
_entity_poly.entity_id
_entity_poly.type
_entity_poly.pdbx_seq_one_letter_code
_entity_poly.pdbx_strand_id
1 'polypeptide(L)'
;LPEPAVMESKSDQHSDDGALLKSQTTPISPVSTTASLKRVGCQSRPMPTSISFEGCGAAISYHLGVIESLYQTYGQEALSKSNMKFMGTSSGSIAALVVALGLDVAKWKDRMFTAWEPMGFFFQADRYVGNIISEILQEAGEDAFNRLDDRLYISITKFFNRNVVKSKWDSNSDVKRFVLASCFIPVVMLRPMWVGHCFAVDGGFSNNYPRLEGKQTVLVSPSRSAGSEIKPELKLRFRDLIGSPKKDRFYELWTVGIENGLDYFQPAAEHRLRVGADAPQPVQTACGRCYFWAMRQPCCMCTRLFLFWIILFTQVFLTAGLRQLES
;
A
#
# COMPACT_ATOMS: atom_id res chain seq x y z
N LEU A 1 24.41 -21.36 -67.65
CA LEU A 1 24.62 -20.08 -68.38
C LEU A 1 25.54 -19.21 -67.52
N PRO A 2 26.61 -18.64 -68.10
CA PRO A 2 27.76 -18.08 -67.37
C PRO A 2 27.59 -16.58 -67.02
N GLU A 3 28.36 -16.09 -66.05
CA GLU A 3 28.69 -14.66 -65.86
C GLU A 3 29.64 -14.16 -66.98
N PRO A 4 29.66 -12.86 -67.38
CA PRO A 4 30.44 -11.83 -66.64
C PRO A 4 30.03 -10.33 -66.76
N ALA A 5 30.54 -9.54 -65.80
CA ALA A 5 31.23 -8.23 -65.85
C ALA A 5 30.72 -6.96 -66.60
N VAL A 6 30.59 -5.88 -65.80
CA VAL A 6 31.19 -4.50 -65.90
C VAL A 6 30.99 -3.65 -67.18
N MET A 7 30.44 -2.42 -67.04
CA MET A 7 31.12 -1.13 -67.35
C MET A 7 30.22 0.10 -67.28
N GLU A 8 30.87 1.23 -66.99
CA GLU A 8 30.43 2.62 -66.91
C GLU A 8 29.78 3.16 -68.19
N SER A 9 29.00 4.25 -68.07
CA SER A 9 29.26 5.46 -68.86
C SER A 9 28.58 6.70 -68.27
N LYS A 10 29.36 7.77 -68.16
CA LYS A 10 28.96 9.15 -67.92
C LYS A 10 28.39 9.76 -69.20
N SER A 11 27.50 10.75 -69.06
CA SER A 11 27.51 11.91 -69.95
C SER A 11 26.92 13.14 -69.27
N ASP A 12 27.74 14.19 -69.31
CA ASP A 12 27.49 15.57 -68.88
C ASP A 12 26.61 16.35 -69.88
N GLN A 13 26.10 17.47 -69.39
CA GLN A 13 25.99 18.81 -70.01
C GLN A 13 24.58 19.42 -70.00
N HIS A 14 24.40 20.50 -69.24
CA HIS A 14 24.36 21.86 -69.81
C HIS A 14 24.41 22.96 -68.74
N SER A 15 25.24 23.98 -68.99
CA SER A 15 25.42 25.24 -68.27
C SER A 15 24.39 26.30 -68.75
N ASP A 16 24.01 27.28 -67.94
CA ASP A 16 24.48 28.69 -67.90
C ASP A 16 23.32 29.45 -67.19
N ASP A 17 23.38 30.64 -66.59
CA ASP A 17 24.39 31.59 -66.13
C ASP A 17 23.60 32.58 -65.24
N GLY A 18 24.23 33.17 -64.23
CA GLY A 18 23.55 34.16 -63.37
C GLY A 18 24.49 34.83 -62.38
N ALA A 19 25.16 35.88 -62.83
CA ALA A 19 26.24 36.58 -62.15
C ALA A 19 25.78 37.51 -60.99
N LEU A 20 26.49 37.36 -59.87
CA LEU A 20 27.17 38.37 -59.04
C LEU A 20 26.38 39.54 -58.39
N LEU A 21 26.29 39.52 -57.05
CA LEU A 21 26.55 40.72 -56.22
C LEU A 21 27.12 40.31 -54.84
N LYS A 22 28.39 40.67 -54.59
CA LYS A 22 29.09 40.47 -53.31
C LYS A 22 28.69 41.58 -52.33
N SER A 23 28.33 41.23 -51.09
CA SER A 23 28.40 42.17 -49.96
C SER A 23 29.05 41.48 -48.76
N GLN A 24 29.87 42.26 -48.07
CA GLN A 24 30.92 41.83 -47.15
C GLN A 24 30.36 41.48 -45.77
N THR A 25 30.89 40.41 -45.20
CA THR A 25 30.67 39.92 -43.84
C THR A 25 31.38 40.78 -42.81
N THR A 26 30.67 41.16 -41.75
CA THR A 26 31.24 41.47 -40.43
C THR A 26 30.67 40.46 -39.42
N PRO A 27 31.48 39.85 -38.52
CA PRO A 27 30.97 38.86 -37.60
C PRO A 27 30.36 39.53 -36.37
N ILE A 28 29.04 39.37 -36.19
CA ILE A 28 28.35 39.67 -34.93
C ILE A 28 28.67 38.54 -33.95
N SER A 29 29.24 38.89 -32.81
CA SER A 29 29.55 37.95 -31.72
C SER A 29 28.25 37.34 -31.17
N PRO A 30 28.20 36.02 -30.87
CA PRO A 30 27.02 35.42 -30.27
C PRO A 30 26.91 35.87 -28.81
N VAL A 31 25.78 36.48 -28.47
CA VAL A 31 25.39 36.79 -27.10
C VAL A 31 25.29 35.47 -26.33
N SER A 32 26.16 35.31 -25.34
CA SER A 32 26.11 34.21 -24.37
C SER A 32 24.94 34.45 -23.41
N THR A 33 23.84 33.75 -23.62
CA THR A 33 22.83 33.51 -22.57
C THR A 33 22.71 32.01 -22.34
N THR A 34 23.74 31.44 -21.73
CA THR A 34 23.61 30.18 -20.98
C THR A 34 23.19 30.52 -19.55
N ALA A 35 21.91 30.85 -19.39
CA ALA A 35 21.29 30.74 -18.08
C ALA A 35 21.23 29.23 -17.75
N SER A 36 22.24 28.77 -17.01
CA SER A 36 22.25 27.44 -16.43
C SER A 36 21.04 27.34 -15.50
N LEU A 37 19.95 26.75 -15.99
CA LEU A 37 18.87 26.25 -15.15
C LEU A 37 19.52 25.24 -14.20
N LYS A 38 19.86 25.68 -12.99
CA LYS A 38 20.17 24.77 -11.89
C LYS A 38 18.99 23.82 -11.80
N ARG A 39 19.20 22.57 -12.20
CA ARG A 39 18.31 21.47 -11.87
C ARG A 39 18.14 21.53 -10.36
N VAL A 40 16.99 22.01 -9.90
CA VAL A 40 16.61 21.91 -8.50
C VAL A 40 16.45 20.42 -8.29
N GLY A 41 17.47 19.78 -7.72
CA GLY A 41 17.45 18.35 -7.47
C GLY A 41 16.21 18.03 -6.66
N CYS A 42 15.40 17.07 -7.12
CA CYS A 42 14.31 16.52 -6.34
C CYS A 42 14.94 15.91 -5.08
N GLN A 43 14.89 16.63 -3.96
CA GLN A 43 15.41 16.10 -2.70
C GLN A 43 14.33 15.20 -2.11
N SER A 44 14.56 13.89 -2.17
CA SER A 44 13.73 12.93 -1.45
C SER A 44 13.81 13.18 0.06
N ARG A 45 12.68 12.98 0.75
CA ARG A 45 12.64 12.92 2.22
C ARG A 45 13.60 11.83 2.70
N PRO A 46 14.20 11.95 3.90
CA PRO A 46 14.91 10.81 4.49
C PRO A 46 13.97 9.62 4.66
N MET A 47 14.54 8.40 4.58
CA MET A 47 13.78 7.17 4.79
C MET A 47 13.08 7.22 6.16
N PRO A 48 11.75 6.98 6.21
CA PRO A 48 11.03 7.01 7.47
C PRO A 48 11.46 5.87 8.39
N THR A 49 11.41 6.10 9.70
CA THR A 49 11.72 5.05 10.69
C THR A 49 10.65 3.97 10.74
N SER A 50 9.41 4.33 10.41
CA SER A 50 8.28 3.41 10.44
C SER A 50 7.11 3.89 9.59
N ILE A 51 6.35 2.94 9.02
CA ILE A 51 5.15 3.18 8.21
C ILE A 51 4.03 2.24 8.65
N SER A 52 2.79 2.73 8.69
CA SER A 52 1.60 1.97 9.06
C SER A 52 0.56 2.00 7.96
N PHE A 53 0.03 0.81 7.62
CA PHE A 53 -1.01 0.62 6.62
C PHE A 53 -2.34 0.23 7.29
N GLU A 54 -3.38 1.04 7.10
CA GLU A 54 -4.70 0.74 7.67
C GLU A 54 -5.40 -0.46 7.01
N GLY A 55 -6.41 -1.00 7.68
CA GLY A 55 -7.35 -1.92 7.05
C GLY A 55 -8.23 -1.24 6.01
N CYS A 56 -8.28 -1.80 4.79
CA CYS A 56 -9.03 -1.24 3.66
C CYS A 56 -9.68 -2.30 2.74
N GLY A 57 -9.69 -3.58 3.13
CA GLY A 57 -10.28 -4.66 2.33
C GLY A 57 -9.69 -4.74 0.92
N ALA A 58 -10.56 -4.70 -0.10
CA ALA A 58 -10.18 -4.83 -1.51
C ALA A 58 -9.33 -3.66 -2.05
N ALA A 59 -9.25 -2.54 -1.33
CA ALA A 59 -8.43 -1.39 -1.69
C ALA A 59 -6.93 -1.57 -1.34
N ILE A 60 -6.48 -2.79 -1.05
CA ILE A 60 -5.08 -3.12 -0.75
C ILE A 60 -4.10 -2.70 -1.85
N SER A 61 -4.55 -2.64 -3.10
CA SER A 61 -3.72 -2.20 -4.24
C SER A 61 -3.17 -0.78 -4.05
N TYR A 62 -3.89 0.10 -3.37
CA TYR A 62 -3.38 1.42 -2.99
C TYR A 62 -2.13 1.31 -2.11
N HIS A 63 -2.16 0.46 -1.08
CA HIS A 63 -1.01 0.24 -0.21
C HIS A 63 0.19 -0.32 -0.97
N LEU A 64 -0.04 -1.26 -1.90
CA LEU A 64 1.01 -1.79 -2.76
C LEU A 64 1.63 -0.70 -3.66
N GLY A 65 0.82 0.24 -4.13
CA GLY A 65 1.31 1.39 -4.91
C GLY A 65 2.16 2.33 -4.08
N VAL A 66 1.75 2.61 -2.84
CA VAL A 66 2.56 3.40 -1.91
C VAL A 66 3.88 2.70 -1.61
N ILE A 67 3.90 1.37 -1.44
CA ILE A 67 5.15 0.61 -1.27
C ILE A 67 6.03 0.70 -2.52
N GLU A 68 5.44 0.69 -3.71
CA GLU A 68 6.20 0.84 -4.94
C GLU A 68 6.87 2.20 -5.05
N SER A 69 6.19 3.28 -4.67
CA SER A 69 6.82 4.61 -4.57
C SER A 69 7.97 4.65 -3.55
N LEU A 70 7.85 3.87 -2.46
CA LEU A 70 8.89 3.72 -1.44
C LEU A 70 10.11 3.01 -2.05
N TYR A 71 9.90 1.95 -2.82
CA TYR A 71 10.95 1.25 -3.57
C TYR A 71 11.60 2.14 -4.63
N GLN A 72 10.82 2.91 -5.39
CA GLN A 72 11.33 3.86 -6.37
C GLN A 72 12.18 4.97 -5.73
N THR A 73 11.83 5.40 -4.52
CA THR A 73 12.52 6.51 -3.85
C THR A 73 13.79 6.06 -3.14
N TYR A 74 13.77 4.92 -2.46
CA TYR A 74 14.86 4.50 -1.57
C TYR A 74 15.62 3.27 -2.06
N GLY A 75 15.07 2.52 -3.02
CA GLY A 75 15.57 1.24 -3.47
C GLY A 75 15.12 0.08 -2.57
N GLN A 76 14.61 -0.98 -3.19
CA GLN A 76 14.12 -2.18 -2.51
C GLN A 76 15.20 -2.88 -1.67
N GLU A 77 16.43 -2.97 -2.18
CA GLU A 77 17.56 -3.58 -1.46
C GLU A 77 17.95 -2.78 -0.21
N ALA A 78 18.02 -1.44 -0.33
CA ALA A 78 18.36 -0.57 0.79
C ALA A 78 17.28 -0.62 1.88
N LEU A 79 16.00 -0.64 1.48
CA LEU A 79 14.88 -0.84 2.42
C LEU A 79 14.98 -2.19 3.13
N SER A 80 15.29 -3.27 2.40
CA SER A 80 15.43 -4.62 2.96
C SER A 80 16.52 -4.69 4.03
N LYS A 81 17.61 -3.92 3.88
CA LYS A 81 18.71 -3.82 4.85
C LYS A 81 18.50 -2.76 5.94
N SER A 82 17.48 -1.90 5.81
CA SER A 82 17.20 -0.83 6.78
C SER A 82 16.59 -1.36 8.07
N ASN A 83 16.56 -0.53 9.13
CA ASN A 83 15.81 -0.80 10.37
C ASN A 83 14.38 -0.24 10.33
N MET A 84 13.83 0.00 9.14
CA MET A 84 12.47 0.51 8.98
C MET A 84 11.44 -0.52 9.46
N LYS A 85 10.45 -0.04 10.21
CA LYS A 85 9.39 -0.87 10.78
C LYS A 85 8.09 -0.73 10.00
N PHE A 86 7.45 -1.84 9.69
CA PHE A 86 6.22 -1.91 8.91
C PHE A 86 5.09 -2.38 9.82
N MET A 87 4.04 -1.58 9.89
CA MET A 87 2.87 -1.85 10.71
C MET A 87 1.65 -2.04 9.82
N GLY A 88 0.72 -2.89 10.22
CA GLY A 88 -0.51 -3.02 9.48
C GLY A 88 -1.65 -3.66 10.24
N THR A 89 -2.85 -3.37 9.75
CA THR A 89 -4.11 -3.94 10.23
C THR A 89 -4.92 -4.45 9.05
N SER A 90 -5.62 -5.58 9.20
CA SER A 90 -6.44 -6.17 8.13
C SER A 90 -5.64 -6.33 6.82
N SER A 91 -6.19 -5.94 5.67
CA SER A 91 -5.46 -5.92 4.39
C SER A 91 -4.14 -5.14 4.44
N GLY A 92 -4.04 -4.09 5.25
CA GLY A 92 -2.79 -3.37 5.50
C GLY A 92 -1.70 -4.23 6.15
N SER A 93 -2.06 -5.25 6.93
CA SER A 93 -1.10 -6.21 7.50
C SER A 93 -0.49 -7.13 6.44
N ILE A 94 -1.22 -7.44 5.38
CA ILE A 94 -0.71 -8.19 4.22
C ILE A 94 0.26 -7.31 3.42
N ALA A 95 -0.10 -6.04 3.16
CA ALA A 95 0.81 -5.09 2.51
C ALA A 95 2.10 -4.89 3.33
N ALA A 96 1.98 -4.73 4.64
CA ALA A 96 3.11 -4.64 5.58
C ALA A 96 4.01 -5.89 5.52
N LEU A 97 3.41 -7.09 5.43
CA LEU A 97 4.16 -8.35 5.29
C LEU A 97 4.98 -8.40 3.99
N VAL A 98 4.39 -8.02 2.85
CA VAL A 98 5.07 -8.00 1.54
C VAL A 98 6.30 -7.08 1.57
N VAL A 99 6.15 -5.86 2.09
CA VAL A 99 7.26 -4.89 2.15
C VAL A 99 8.29 -5.26 3.22
N ALA A 100 7.86 -5.81 4.37
CA ALA A 100 8.79 -6.23 5.42
C ALA A 100 9.72 -7.35 4.94
N LEU A 101 9.23 -8.24 4.07
CA LEU A 101 10.01 -9.31 3.45
C LEU A 101 10.82 -8.84 2.23
N GLY A 102 10.63 -7.60 1.78
CA GLY A 102 11.32 -7.03 0.63
C GLY A 102 10.91 -7.69 -0.70
N LEU A 103 9.65 -8.10 -0.84
CA LEU A 103 9.17 -8.80 -2.06
C LEU A 103 8.75 -7.82 -3.15
N ASP A 104 8.67 -8.31 -4.39
CA ASP A 104 8.20 -7.57 -5.56
C ASP A 104 6.69 -7.27 -5.46
N VAL A 105 6.37 -5.99 -5.26
CA VAL A 105 4.99 -5.52 -5.12
C VAL A 105 4.18 -5.59 -6.40
N ALA A 106 4.80 -5.48 -7.57
CA ALA A 106 4.08 -5.54 -8.85
C ALA A 106 3.53 -6.95 -9.07
N LYS A 107 4.36 -7.97 -8.81
CA LYS A 107 3.94 -9.37 -8.77
C LYS A 107 2.80 -9.61 -7.78
N TRP A 108 2.94 -9.13 -6.54
CA TRP A 108 1.93 -9.36 -5.50
C TRP A 108 0.61 -8.64 -5.78
N LYS A 109 0.63 -7.47 -6.41
CA LYS A 109 -0.56 -6.79 -6.93
C LYS A 109 -1.33 -7.69 -7.91
N ASP A 110 -0.65 -8.21 -8.93
CA ASP A 110 -1.31 -9.05 -9.94
C ASP A 110 -1.82 -10.35 -9.33
N ARG A 111 -1.00 -10.99 -8.47
CA ARG A 111 -1.37 -12.21 -7.77
C ARG A 111 -2.61 -12.03 -6.89
N MET A 112 -2.67 -10.93 -6.13
CA MET A 112 -3.82 -10.59 -5.28
C MET A 112 -5.08 -10.34 -6.12
N PHE A 113 -4.97 -9.62 -7.22
CA PHE A 113 -6.09 -9.39 -8.14
C PHE A 113 -6.66 -10.71 -8.65
N THR A 114 -5.82 -11.58 -9.22
CA THR A 114 -6.24 -12.85 -9.83
C THR A 114 -6.89 -13.79 -8.83
N ALA A 115 -6.41 -13.88 -7.58
CA ALA A 115 -7.07 -14.75 -6.62
C ALA A 115 -8.33 -14.13 -5.98
N TRP A 116 -8.56 -12.82 -6.11
CA TRP A 116 -9.80 -12.17 -5.64
C TRP A 116 -10.92 -12.27 -6.69
N GLU A 117 -10.58 -12.25 -7.97
CA GLU A 117 -11.52 -12.31 -9.10
C GLU A 117 -12.59 -13.44 -8.98
N PRO A 118 -12.24 -14.71 -8.67
CA PRO A 118 -13.23 -15.80 -8.63
C PRO A 118 -14.13 -15.84 -7.37
N MET A 119 -13.97 -14.92 -6.42
CA MET A 119 -14.44 -15.14 -5.04
C MET A 119 -15.96 -15.00 -4.83
N GLY A 120 -16.70 -14.32 -5.72
CA GLY A 120 -18.13 -14.06 -5.51
C GLY A 120 -18.43 -13.44 -4.13
N PHE A 121 -19.67 -13.54 -3.65
CA PHE A 121 -20.06 -12.95 -2.37
C PHE A 121 -19.59 -13.85 -1.18
N PHE A 122 -18.55 -13.41 -0.46
CA PHE A 122 -18.23 -13.64 0.97
C PHE A 122 -17.81 -15.05 1.46
N PHE A 123 -18.20 -16.17 0.87
CA PHE A 123 -18.05 -17.48 1.56
C PHE A 123 -16.65 -18.13 1.57
N GLN A 124 -15.63 -17.56 0.90
CA GLN A 124 -14.28 -18.16 0.81
C GLN A 124 -13.12 -17.19 1.09
N ALA A 125 -13.40 -16.03 1.69
CA ALA A 125 -12.39 -15.00 1.96
C ALA A 125 -11.24 -15.53 2.83
N ASP A 126 -11.53 -16.43 3.76
CA ASP A 126 -10.53 -17.02 4.65
C ASP A 126 -9.52 -17.94 3.94
N ARG A 127 -9.98 -18.72 2.95
CA ARG A 127 -9.12 -19.58 2.13
C ARG A 127 -8.26 -18.72 1.22
N TYR A 128 -8.84 -17.68 0.61
CA TYR A 128 -8.09 -16.75 -0.23
C TYR A 128 -6.99 -16.04 0.56
N VAL A 129 -7.35 -15.35 1.64
CA VAL A 129 -6.40 -14.59 2.45
C VAL A 129 -5.34 -15.54 3.01
N GLY A 130 -5.75 -16.71 3.52
CA GLY A 130 -4.85 -17.73 4.01
C GLY A 130 -3.88 -18.26 2.95
N ASN A 131 -4.32 -18.43 1.70
CA ASN A 131 -3.48 -18.88 0.58
C ASN A 131 -2.47 -17.80 0.19
N ILE A 132 -2.91 -16.55 -0.01
CA ILE A 132 -2.03 -15.44 -0.33
C ILE A 132 -0.92 -15.30 0.73
N ILE A 133 -1.27 -15.33 2.02
CA ILE A 133 -0.26 -15.25 3.10
C ILE A 133 0.71 -16.44 3.05
N SER A 134 0.22 -17.64 2.72
CA SER A 134 1.08 -18.83 2.61
C SER A 134 2.06 -18.70 1.46
N GLU A 135 1.59 -18.23 0.31
CA GLU A 135 2.43 -18.04 -0.87
C GLU A 135 3.48 -16.95 -0.64
N ILE A 136 3.12 -15.85 0.06
CA ILE A 136 4.07 -14.79 0.47
C ILE A 136 5.20 -15.38 1.32
N LEU A 137 4.84 -16.18 2.33
CA LEU A 137 5.81 -16.79 3.23
C LEU A 137 6.66 -17.87 2.54
N GLN A 138 6.07 -18.64 1.61
CA GLN A 138 6.80 -19.63 0.81
C GLN A 138 7.84 -18.98 -0.10
N GLU A 139 7.47 -17.91 -0.80
CA GLU A 139 8.41 -17.15 -1.64
C GLU A 139 9.55 -16.55 -0.83
N ALA A 140 9.26 -16.17 0.42
CA ALA A 140 10.23 -15.60 1.33
C ALA A 140 11.17 -16.64 2.01
N GLY A 141 10.90 -17.94 1.88
CA GLY A 141 11.70 -19.02 2.46
C GLY A 141 11.24 -19.50 3.83
N GLU A 142 11.79 -20.63 4.28
CA GLU A 142 11.39 -21.31 5.53
C GLU A 142 11.65 -20.48 6.79
N ASP A 143 12.66 -19.60 6.75
CA ASP A 143 13.10 -18.73 7.84
C ASP A 143 12.58 -17.29 7.72
N ALA A 144 11.59 -17.04 6.85
CA ALA A 144 11.03 -15.70 6.62
C ALA A 144 10.63 -14.98 7.92
N PHE A 145 10.07 -15.70 8.90
CA PHE A 145 9.71 -15.15 10.21
C PHE A 145 10.87 -14.48 10.97
N ASN A 146 12.11 -14.98 10.84
CA ASN A 146 13.28 -14.36 11.48
C ASN A 146 13.55 -12.96 10.93
N ARG A 147 13.25 -12.72 9.65
CA ARG A 147 13.40 -11.40 9.01
C ARG A 147 12.30 -10.42 9.40
N LEU A 148 11.21 -10.92 9.98
CA LEU A 148 10.04 -10.13 10.38
C LEU A 148 10.11 -9.66 11.83
N ASP A 149 10.99 -10.25 12.63
CA ASP A 149 11.17 -9.96 14.04
C ASP A 149 11.58 -8.49 14.29
N ASP A 150 10.80 -7.81 15.13
CA ASP A 150 10.89 -6.36 15.40
C ASP A 150 10.80 -5.45 14.17
N ARG A 151 10.48 -6.01 13.00
CA ARG A 151 10.35 -5.34 11.71
C ARG A 151 8.89 -5.24 11.28
N LEU A 152 8.10 -6.28 11.49
CA LEU A 152 6.67 -6.34 11.16
C LEU A 152 5.82 -6.29 12.42
N TYR A 153 4.82 -5.40 12.43
CA TYR A 153 3.92 -5.17 13.55
C TYR A 153 2.47 -5.33 13.08
N ILE A 154 1.72 -6.22 13.70
CA ILE A 154 0.34 -6.50 13.28
C ILE A 154 -0.62 -6.26 14.44
N SER A 155 -1.73 -5.59 14.15
CA SER A 155 -2.81 -5.28 15.10
C SER A 155 -3.93 -6.32 15.02
N ILE A 156 -4.37 -6.85 16.16
CA ILE A 156 -5.58 -7.67 16.30
C ILE A 156 -6.44 -7.16 17.46
N THR A 157 -7.73 -7.49 17.43
CA THR A 157 -8.66 -7.21 18.53
C THR A 157 -9.03 -8.50 19.23
N LYS A 158 -8.70 -8.64 20.52
CA LYS A 158 -9.13 -9.76 21.36
C LYS A 158 -10.48 -9.46 22.04
N PHE A 159 -11.06 -10.48 22.67
CA PHE A 159 -12.25 -10.38 23.52
C PHE A 159 -12.19 -9.16 24.46
N PHE A 160 -13.34 -8.53 24.72
CA PHE A 160 -13.48 -7.23 25.42
C PHE A 160 -12.76 -6.05 24.76
N ASN A 161 -12.63 -6.05 23.43
CA ASN A 161 -12.04 -4.96 22.66
C ASN A 161 -10.58 -4.63 23.06
N ARG A 162 -9.84 -5.62 23.56
CA ARG A 162 -8.44 -5.46 23.93
C ARG A 162 -7.56 -5.56 22.69
N ASN A 163 -6.96 -4.44 22.29
CA ASN A 163 -6.00 -4.43 21.19
C ASN A 163 -4.71 -5.15 21.58
N VAL A 164 -4.13 -5.89 20.63
CA VAL A 164 -2.78 -6.46 20.73
C VAL A 164 -2.03 -6.15 19.45
N VAL A 165 -0.85 -5.52 19.59
CA VAL A 165 0.12 -5.37 18.50
C VAL A 165 1.27 -6.33 18.76
N LYS A 166 1.50 -7.28 17.84
CA LYS A 166 2.59 -8.27 17.93
C LYS A 166 3.69 -7.94 16.93
N SER A 167 4.95 -8.09 17.35
CA SER A 167 6.15 -7.83 16.53
C SER A 167 7.23 -8.91 16.58
N LYS A 168 7.00 -9.97 17.37
CA LYS A 168 7.91 -11.12 17.53
C LYS A 168 7.24 -12.36 16.98
N TRP A 169 7.96 -13.21 16.28
CA TRP A 169 7.41 -14.32 15.51
C TRP A 169 8.14 -15.61 15.82
N ASP A 170 7.38 -16.66 16.11
CA ASP A 170 7.97 -17.97 16.47
C ASP A 170 8.18 -18.86 15.25
N SER A 171 7.42 -18.63 14.17
CA SER A 171 7.49 -19.39 12.90
C SER A 171 6.68 -18.72 11.80
N ASN A 172 6.87 -19.14 10.55
CA ASN A 172 5.99 -18.74 9.43
C ASN A 172 4.51 -19.09 9.72
N SER A 173 4.24 -20.18 10.44
CA SER A 173 2.88 -20.56 10.81
C SER A 173 2.24 -19.60 11.81
N ASP A 174 3.05 -19.04 12.72
CA ASP A 174 2.63 -18.03 13.69
C ASP A 174 2.35 -16.69 12.99
N VAL A 175 3.24 -16.26 12.09
CA VAL A 175 3.02 -15.08 11.21
C VAL A 175 1.69 -15.24 10.46
N LYS A 176 1.52 -16.36 9.75
CA LYS A 176 0.30 -16.64 8.98
C LYS A 176 -0.96 -16.56 9.86
N ARG A 177 -0.95 -17.22 11.01
CA ARG A 177 -2.09 -17.23 11.94
C ARG A 177 -2.43 -15.82 12.40
N PHE A 178 -1.45 -15.01 12.74
CA PHE A 178 -1.67 -13.67 13.28
C PHE A 178 -2.11 -12.67 12.20
N VAL A 179 -1.52 -12.71 11.00
CA VAL A 179 -1.97 -11.91 9.84
C VAL A 179 -3.42 -12.29 9.49
N LEU A 180 -3.73 -13.59 9.45
CA LEU A 180 -5.09 -14.06 9.15
C LEU A 180 -6.11 -13.64 10.23
N ALA A 181 -5.71 -13.64 11.52
CA ALA A 181 -6.53 -13.11 12.60
C ALA A 181 -6.76 -11.59 12.47
N SER A 182 -5.74 -10.84 12.05
CA SER A 182 -5.82 -9.41 11.75
C SER A 182 -6.76 -9.08 10.59
N CYS A 183 -6.98 -10.02 9.65
CA CYS A 183 -7.96 -9.90 8.57
C CYS A 183 -9.36 -10.46 8.91
N PHE A 184 -9.53 -11.11 10.06
CA PHE A 184 -10.74 -11.86 10.36
C PHE A 184 -11.90 -10.94 10.77
N ILE A 185 -12.78 -10.66 9.81
CA ILE A 185 -14.04 -9.95 10.03
C ILE A 185 -15.17 -10.99 10.17
N PRO A 186 -15.84 -11.10 11.33
CA PRO A 186 -16.98 -12.01 11.50
C PRO A 186 -18.05 -11.76 10.42
N VAL A 187 -18.74 -12.83 10.00
CA VAL A 187 -19.73 -12.84 8.89
C VAL A 187 -19.09 -12.76 7.49
N VAL A 188 -17.94 -12.11 7.33
CA VAL A 188 -17.17 -12.11 6.08
C VAL A 188 -16.29 -13.36 5.98
N MET A 189 -15.67 -13.75 7.08
CA MET A 189 -14.88 -14.97 7.19
C MET A 189 -15.59 -15.91 8.16
N LEU A 190 -15.79 -17.16 7.73
CA LEU A 190 -16.58 -18.12 8.50
C LEU A 190 -15.76 -18.89 9.54
N ARG A 191 -14.45 -19.07 9.32
CA ARG A 191 -13.59 -19.80 10.26
C ARG A 191 -13.11 -18.88 11.40
N PRO A 192 -13.53 -19.13 12.65
CA PRO A 192 -13.06 -18.40 13.83
C PRO A 192 -11.53 -18.42 13.96
N MET A 193 -10.94 -17.28 14.35
CA MET A 193 -9.50 -17.19 14.57
C MET A 193 -9.17 -17.14 16.07
N TRP A 194 -8.20 -17.96 16.45
CA TRP A 194 -7.70 -18.06 17.82
C TRP A 194 -6.22 -17.74 17.85
N VAL A 195 -5.83 -16.84 18.76
CA VAL A 195 -4.43 -16.48 19.02
C VAL A 195 -4.12 -16.80 20.48
N GLY A 196 -3.41 -17.91 20.69
CA GLY A 196 -3.33 -18.55 22.00
C GLY A 196 -4.72 -19.03 22.43
N HIS A 197 -5.12 -18.71 23.66
CA HIS A 197 -6.43 -19.06 24.22
C HIS A 197 -7.52 -17.99 23.98
N CYS A 198 -7.21 -16.94 23.22
CA CYS A 198 -8.14 -15.84 23.00
C CYS A 198 -8.71 -15.87 21.58
N PHE A 199 -10.03 -15.70 21.50
CA PHE A 199 -10.68 -15.38 20.25
C PHE A 199 -10.22 -14.00 19.77
N ALA A 200 -9.85 -13.92 18.49
CA ALA A 200 -9.31 -12.73 17.86
C ALA A 200 -10.12 -12.35 16.61
N VAL A 201 -10.31 -11.05 16.43
CA VAL A 201 -10.89 -10.45 15.22
C VAL A 201 -9.96 -9.39 14.67
N ASP A 202 -10.35 -8.86 13.51
CA ASP A 202 -9.68 -7.80 12.80
C ASP A 202 -9.23 -6.67 13.74
N GLY A 203 -7.98 -6.23 13.59
CA GLY A 203 -7.43 -5.18 14.43
C GLY A 203 -8.17 -3.85 14.30
N GLY A 204 -8.86 -3.62 13.18
CA GLY A 204 -9.60 -2.40 12.90
C GLY A 204 -10.76 -2.14 13.85
N PHE A 205 -11.25 -3.17 14.57
CA PHE A 205 -12.26 -3.01 15.62
C PHE A 205 -11.75 -2.26 16.86
N SER A 206 -10.43 -2.27 17.11
CA SER A 206 -9.83 -1.60 18.28
C SER A 206 -8.73 -0.61 17.94
N ASN A 207 -7.86 -0.93 16.98
CA ASN A 207 -6.76 -0.09 16.52
C ASN A 207 -6.45 -0.36 15.05
N ASN A 208 -7.00 0.46 14.15
CA ASN A 208 -6.73 0.38 12.72
C ASN A 208 -5.36 1.00 12.33
N TYR A 209 -4.73 1.72 13.25
CA TYR A 209 -3.47 2.46 13.06
C TYR A 209 -2.45 2.12 14.16
N PRO A 210 -1.88 0.90 14.14
CA PRO A 210 -0.73 0.61 14.98
C PRO A 210 0.37 1.66 14.76
N ARG A 211 0.80 2.30 15.84
CA ARG A 211 1.88 3.29 15.86
C ARG A 211 2.93 2.84 16.86
N LEU A 212 4.17 3.22 16.60
CA LEU A 212 5.23 3.07 17.59
C LEU A 212 5.18 4.27 18.53
N GLU A 213 5.08 4.01 19.83
CA GLU A 213 5.14 5.05 20.84
C GLU A 213 6.44 5.86 20.73
N GLY A 214 6.33 7.18 20.80
CA GLY A 214 7.49 8.09 20.79
C GLY A 214 8.23 8.21 19.44
N LYS A 215 7.73 7.61 18.35
CA LYS A 215 8.33 7.74 17.01
C LYS A 215 7.33 8.30 16.00
N GLN A 216 7.83 9.09 15.05
CA GLN A 216 7.02 9.51 13.91
C GLN A 216 6.78 8.30 12.99
N THR A 217 5.54 7.83 12.94
CA THR A 217 5.08 6.79 12.04
C THR A 217 4.33 7.43 10.88
N VAL A 218 4.75 7.16 9.65
CA VAL A 218 4.02 7.58 8.43
C VAL A 218 2.77 6.73 8.30
N LEU A 219 1.60 7.35 8.19
CA LEU A 219 0.32 6.67 8.11
C LEU A 219 -0.21 6.70 6.68
N VAL A 220 -0.54 5.52 6.16
CA VAL A 220 -1.10 5.32 4.83
C VAL A 220 -2.56 4.94 4.97
N SER A 221 -3.44 5.74 4.36
CA SER A 221 -4.90 5.57 4.47
C SER A 221 -5.64 5.80 3.16
N PRO A 222 -6.03 4.73 2.45
CA PRO A 222 -6.98 4.80 1.33
C PRO A 222 -8.32 5.44 1.72
N SER A 223 -8.78 5.23 2.97
CA SER A 223 -10.06 5.72 3.48
C SER A 223 -10.03 7.17 3.98
N ARG A 224 -8.89 7.86 3.84
CA ARG A 224 -8.68 9.25 4.26
C ARG A 224 -8.93 9.49 5.77
N SER A 225 -8.51 8.57 6.62
CA SER A 225 -8.64 8.76 8.06
C SER A 225 -7.87 10.00 8.55
N ALA A 226 -8.38 10.62 9.62
CA ALA A 226 -7.80 11.85 10.15
C ALA A 226 -6.34 11.67 10.54
N GLY A 227 -5.49 12.62 10.13
CA GLY A 227 -4.07 12.62 10.45
C GLY A 227 -3.19 11.72 9.59
N SER A 228 -3.70 11.07 8.54
CA SER A 228 -2.83 10.32 7.62
C SER A 228 -2.01 11.23 6.71
N GLU A 229 -0.73 10.91 6.55
CA GLU A 229 0.18 11.64 5.65
C GLU A 229 -0.03 11.27 4.19
N ILE A 230 -0.20 9.98 3.89
CA ILE A 230 -0.39 9.47 2.53
C ILE A 230 -1.83 8.99 2.39
N LYS A 231 -2.60 9.69 1.56
CA LYS A 231 -4.02 9.39 1.30
C LYS A 231 -4.43 9.94 -0.07
N PRO A 232 -5.40 9.30 -0.74
CA PRO A 232 -5.90 9.78 -2.02
C PRO A 232 -6.84 10.97 -1.84
N GLU A 233 -6.90 11.83 -2.85
CA GLU A 233 -8.00 12.80 -2.99
C GLU A 233 -9.30 12.09 -3.34
N LEU A 234 -9.20 11.04 -4.16
CA LEU A 234 -10.26 10.13 -4.55
C LEU A 234 -10.97 9.52 -3.33
N LYS A 235 -12.30 9.62 -3.30
CA LYS A 235 -13.11 9.04 -2.23
C LYS A 235 -13.42 7.58 -2.54
N LEU A 236 -13.04 6.67 -1.64
CA LEU A 236 -13.43 5.27 -1.73
C LEU A 236 -14.94 5.09 -1.48
N ARG A 237 -15.56 4.24 -2.29
CA ARG A 237 -16.94 3.78 -2.07
C ARG A 237 -16.92 2.48 -1.29
N PHE A 238 -18.03 2.16 -0.63
CA PHE A 238 -18.17 0.88 0.10
C PHE A 238 -17.88 -0.35 -0.79
N ARG A 239 -18.27 -0.30 -2.08
CA ARG A 239 -17.98 -1.36 -3.07
C ARG A 239 -16.50 -1.45 -3.48
N ASP A 240 -15.71 -0.41 -3.24
CA ASP A 240 -14.27 -0.44 -3.47
C ASP A 240 -13.53 -1.12 -2.28
N LEU A 241 -14.19 -1.25 -1.13
CA LEU A 241 -13.66 -1.92 0.08
C LEU A 241 -14.08 -3.40 0.16
N ILE A 242 -15.23 -3.75 -0.43
CA ILE A 242 -15.91 -5.02 -0.23
C ILE A 242 -16.32 -5.64 -1.57
N GLY A 243 -16.14 -6.96 -1.68
CA GLY A 243 -16.45 -7.73 -2.87
C GLY A 243 -15.27 -7.83 -3.85
N SER A 244 -15.50 -8.43 -5.01
CA SER A 244 -14.46 -8.55 -6.05
C SER A 244 -14.20 -7.18 -6.70
N PRO A 245 -12.96 -6.66 -6.64
CA PRO A 245 -12.65 -5.37 -7.25
C PRO A 245 -12.71 -5.50 -8.77
N LYS A 246 -13.23 -4.48 -9.45
CA LYS A 246 -13.10 -4.38 -10.92
C LYS A 246 -11.63 -4.15 -11.28
N LYS A 247 -11.15 -4.80 -12.35
CA LYS A 247 -9.76 -4.66 -12.82
C LYS A 247 -9.33 -3.20 -12.90
N ASP A 248 -10.00 -2.39 -13.71
CA ASP A 248 -9.61 -0.99 -13.91
C ASP A 248 -9.51 -0.21 -12.60
N ARG A 249 -10.47 -0.43 -11.69
CA ARG A 249 -10.49 0.24 -10.38
C ARG A 249 -9.36 -0.23 -9.46
N PHE A 250 -9.02 -1.52 -9.49
CA PHE A 250 -7.95 -2.08 -8.68
C PHE A 250 -6.58 -1.50 -9.10
N TYR A 251 -6.33 -1.42 -10.40
CA TYR A 251 -5.08 -0.87 -10.95
C TYR A 251 -5.04 0.66 -10.86
N GLU A 252 -6.16 1.36 -11.01
CA GLU A 252 -6.26 2.80 -10.75
C GLU A 252 -5.83 3.13 -9.32
N LEU A 253 -6.31 2.37 -8.32
CA LEU A 253 -5.92 2.56 -6.92
C LEU A 253 -4.43 2.32 -6.70
N TRP A 254 -3.82 1.36 -7.40
CA TRP A 254 -2.38 1.15 -7.36
C TRP A 254 -1.62 2.34 -7.92
N THR A 255 -2.01 2.85 -9.09
CA THR A 255 -1.41 4.06 -9.70
C THR A 255 -1.53 5.28 -8.78
N VAL A 256 -2.72 5.53 -8.22
CA VAL A 256 -2.94 6.65 -7.28
C VAL A 256 -2.08 6.47 -6.01
N GLY A 257 -1.89 5.22 -5.56
CA GLY A 257 -0.98 4.91 -4.45
C GLY A 257 0.47 5.26 -4.77
N ILE A 258 0.95 4.97 -5.98
CA ILE A 258 2.29 5.36 -6.45
C ILE A 258 2.43 6.88 -6.43
N GLU A 259 1.49 7.59 -7.06
CA GLU A 259 1.51 9.06 -7.17
C GLU A 259 1.55 9.73 -5.80
N ASN A 260 0.62 9.39 -4.90
CA ASN A 260 0.57 10.01 -3.57
C ASN A 260 1.78 9.65 -2.71
N GLY A 261 2.32 8.45 -2.89
CA GLY A 261 3.55 8.05 -2.21
C GLY A 261 4.76 8.84 -2.73
N LEU A 262 4.89 9.02 -4.05
CA LEU A 262 5.94 9.86 -4.64
C LEU A 262 5.81 11.32 -4.22
N ASP A 263 4.61 11.90 -4.20
CA ASP A 263 4.38 13.26 -3.71
C ASP A 263 4.85 13.44 -2.26
N TYR A 264 4.67 12.40 -1.44
CA TYR A 264 5.13 12.40 -0.06
C TYR A 264 6.66 12.22 0.03
N PHE A 265 7.22 11.17 -0.57
CA PHE A 265 8.64 10.81 -0.42
C PHE A 265 9.58 11.68 -1.24
N GLN A 266 9.11 12.24 -2.35
CA GLN A 266 9.85 13.11 -3.28
C GLN A 266 9.07 14.40 -3.51
N PRO A 267 8.84 15.22 -2.47
CA PRO A 267 8.08 16.44 -2.64
C PRO A 267 8.81 17.35 -3.62
N ALA A 268 8.15 17.68 -4.73
CA ALA A 268 8.68 18.64 -5.68
C ALA A 268 9.03 19.94 -4.95
N ALA A 269 10.17 20.55 -5.30
CA ALA A 269 10.69 21.74 -4.63
C ALA A 269 9.74 22.97 -4.71
N GLU A 270 8.69 22.91 -5.54
CA GLU A 270 7.73 23.99 -5.76
C GLU A 270 6.91 24.38 -4.52
N HIS A 271 6.83 23.53 -3.49
CA HIS A 271 6.10 23.86 -2.27
C HIS A 271 6.87 24.71 -1.24
N ARG A 272 8.17 24.97 -1.43
CA ARG A 272 8.96 25.83 -0.52
C ARG A 272 8.83 27.34 -0.82
N LEU A 273 8.25 27.73 -1.95
CA LEU A 273 8.03 29.15 -2.30
C LEU A 273 6.70 29.72 -1.80
N ARG A 274 5.78 28.88 -1.30
CA ARG A 274 4.46 29.33 -0.78
C ARG A 274 4.39 29.53 0.73
N VAL A 275 5.50 29.33 1.47
CA VAL A 275 5.54 29.51 2.94
C VAL A 275 6.40 30.73 3.35
N GLY A 276 6.73 31.60 2.40
CA GLY A 276 7.49 32.84 2.63
C GLY A 276 6.64 34.09 2.86
N ALA A 277 5.32 34.01 2.67
CA ALA A 277 4.40 35.12 2.93
C ALA A 277 3.13 34.52 3.55
N ASP A 278 2.75 35.02 4.72
CA ASP A 278 1.55 34.64 5.47
C ASP A 278 1.59 33.27 6.16
N ALA A 279 2.45 33.15 7.17
CA ALA A 279 2.22 32.22 8.27
C ALA A 279 1.11 32.79 9.18
N PRO A 280 -0.08 32.16 9.30
CA PRO A 280 -1.03 32.54 10.34
C PRO A 280 -0.49 32.04 11.67
N GLN A 281 -0.42 32.94 12.65
CA GLN A 281 -0.14 32.64 14.05
C GLN A 281 -1.10 31.53 14.56
N PRO A 282 -0.66 30.68 15.52
CA PRO A 282 -1.46 29.57 16.00
C PRO A 282 -2.70 30.10 16.73
N VAL A 283 -3.85 30.00 16.07
CA VAL A 283 -5.15 30.22 16.72
C VAL A 283 -5.41 29.02 17.62
N GLN A 284 -5.34 29.24 18.93
CA GLN A 284 -5.95 28.34 19.90
C GLN A 284 -7.47 28.30 19.64
N THR A 285 -7.94 27.31 18.90
CA THR A 285 -9.37 26.97 18.89
C THR A 285 -9.60 25.76 19.80
N ALA A 286 -10.03 26.06 21.01
CA ALA A 286 -10.77 25.13 21.83
C ALA A 286 -12.06 24.73 21.10
N CYS A 287 -12.13 23.50 20.59
CA CYS A 287 -13.37 22.73 20.60
C CYS A 287 -13.04 21.25 20.37
N GLY A 288 -12.68 20.58 21.47
CA GLY A 288 -12.84 19.13 21.56
C GLY A 288 -14.33 18.82 21.63
N ARG A 289 -14.88 18.24 20.57
CA ARG A 289 -16.10 17.41 20.48
C ARG A 289 -16.59 17.44 19.04
N CYS A 290 -16.15 16.49 18.20
CA CYS A 290 -16.90 16.05 17.01
C CYS A 290 -16.18 14.89 16.29
N TYR A 291 -15.84 13.81 17.00
CA TYR A 291 -15.61 12.48 16.39
C TYR A 291 -15.81 11.33 17.42
N PHE A 292 -16.59 11.60 18.48
CA PHE A 292 -16.82 10.67 19.58
C PHE A 292 -18.27 10.17 19.67
N TRP A 293 -19.11 10.48 18.68
CA TRP A 293 -20.56 10.25 18.77
C TRP A 293 -21.09 9.03 18.00
N ALA A 294 -20.23 8.23 17.35
CA ALA A 294 -20.67 7.01 16.66
C ALA A 294 -20.40 5.70 17.42
N MET A 295 -19.68 5.72 18.55
CA MET A 295 -19.36 4.49 19.31
C MET A 295 -19.44 4.65 20.84
N ARG A 296 -20.34 5.52 21.33
CA ARG A 296 -20.52 5.69 22.78
C ARG A 296 -21.99 5.79 23.19
N GLN A 297 -22.79 4.83 22.76
CA GLN A 297 -23.99 4.34 23.43
C GLN A 297 -24.10 2.84 23.10
N PRO A 298 -24.56 1.97 24.00
CA PRO A 298 -24.96 0.62 23.63
C PRO A 298 -26.20 0.73 22.74
N CYS A 299 -26.00 0.98 21.45
CA CYS A 299 -27.07 0.97 20.47
C CYS A 299 -27.70 -0.44 20.51
N CYS A 300 -29.03 -0.53 20.55
CA CYS A 300 -29.76 -1.80 20.45
C CYS A 300 -29.31 -2.68 19.26
N MET A 301 -28.66 -2.09 18.26
CA MET A 301 -28.03 -2.78 17.14
C MET A 301 -26.74 -3.54 17.52
N CYS A 302 -25.91 -3.01 18.43
CA CYS A 302 -24.74 -3.73 18.97
C CYS A 302 -25.18 -4.87 19.88
N THR A 303 -26.24 -4.71 20.66
CA THR A 303 -26.81 -5.80 21.48
C THR A 303 -27.44 -6.88 20.60
N ARG A 304 -28.11 -6.51 19.51
CA ARG A 304 -28.65 -7.47 18.53
C ARG A 304 -27.55 -8.15 17.72
N LEU A 305 -26.50 -7.44 17.32
CA LEU A 305 -25.33 -8.03 16.67
C LEU A 305 -24.59 -8.94 17.63
N PHE A 306 -24.43 -8.58 18.91
CA PHE A 306 -23.82 -9.41 19.94
C PHE A 306 -24.67 -10.63 20.32
N LEU A 307 -26.01 -10.51 20.35
CA LEU A 307 -26.92 -11.65 20.53
C LEU A 307 -26.93 -12.54 19.29
N PHE A 308 -26.93 -11.97 18.08
CA PHE A 308 -26.75 -12.71 16.84
C PHE A 308 -25.37 -13.39 16.81
N TRP A 309 -24.35 -12.73 17.37
CA TRP A 309 -23.02 -13.28 17.57
C TRP A 309 -23.06 -14.44 18.54
N ILE A 310 -23.70 -14.32 19.70
CA ILE A 310 -23.89 -15.41 20.66
C ILE A 310 -24.65 -16.57 20.04
N ILE A 311 -25.72 -16.32 19.30
CA ILE A 311 -26.56 -17.34 18.64
C ILE A 311 -25.76 -18.07 17.56
N LEU A 312 -25.04 -17.34 16.71
CA LEU A 312 -24.20 -17.92 15.66
C LEU A 312 -23.01 -18.67 16.27
N PHE A 313 -22.41 -18.13 17.33
CA PHE A 313 -21.30 -18.74 18.05
C PHE A 313 -21.73 -20.01 18.79
N THR A 314 -22.92 -20.03 19.40
CA THR A 314 -23.48 -21.26 20.00
C THR A 314 -23.83 -22.29 18.93
N GLN A 315 -24.41 -21.90 17.79
CA GLN A 315 -24.71 -22.85 16.70
C GLN A 315 -23.45 -23.45 16.09
N VAL A 316 -22.40 -22.65 15.86
CA VAL A 316 -21.11 -23.14 15.33
C VAL A 316 -20.40 -24.04 16.35
N PHE A 317 -20.42 -23.71 17.64
CA PHE A 317 -19.81 -24.55 18.68
C PHE A 317 -20.58 -25.85 18.92
N LEU A 318 -21.93 -25.82 18.92
CA LEU A 318 -22.73 -27.04 19.02
C LEU A 318 -22.51 -27.95 17.81
N THR A 319 -22.46 -27.40 16.59
CA THR A 319 -22.26 -28.21 15.38
C THR A 319 -20.83 -28.74 15.24
N ALA A 320 -19.81 -27.99 15.70
CA ALA A 320 -18.43 -28.46 15.74
C ALA A 320 -18.18 -29.49 16.87
N GLY A 321 -18.77 -29.28 18.05
CA GLY A 321 -18.66 -30.20 19.18
C GLY A 321 -19.37 -31.54 18.96
N LEU A 322 -20.51 -31.54 18.26
CA LEU A 322 -21.23 -32.78 17.91
C LEU A 322 -20.45 -33.64 16.91
N ARG A 323 -19.77 -33.03 15.92
CA ARG A 323 -18.92 -33.78 14.97
C ARG A 323 -17.69 -34.42 15.60
N GLN A 324 -17.25 -33.94 16.75
CA GLN A 324 -16.09 -34.47 17.47
C GLN A 324 -16.46 -35.61 18.44
N LEU A 325 -17.76 -35.79 18.71
CA LEU A 325 -18.32 -36.90 19.51
C LEU A 325 -18.80 -38.07 18.62
N GLU A 326 -18.96 -37.85 17.30
CA GLU A 326 -19.32 -38.88 16.32
C GLU A 326 -18.10 -39.55 15.65
N SER A 327 -16.87 -39.16 16.00
CA SER A 327 -15.61 -39.78 15.55
C SER A 327 -14.89 -40.46 16.71
#